data_AF-A0A7N0UFK9-F1
#
_entry.id   AF-A0A7N0UFK9-F1
#
_cell.length_a   1.000
_cell.length_b   1.000
_cell.length_c   1.000
_cell.angle_alpha   90.00
_cell.angle_beta   90.00
_cell.angle_gamma   90.00
#
_symmetry.space_group_name_H-M   'P 1'
#
loop_
_entity.id
_entity.type
_entity.pdbx_description
1 polymer ?
#
loop_
_entity_poly.entity_id
_entity_poly.type
_entity_poly.pdbx_seq_one_letter_code
_entity_poly.pdbx_strand_id
1 'polypeptide(L)'
;MWPPTTPTKHPYNSKLYGWSWSGGCRGALDFYLSGGLFSISPLHWRHNLFNPPARVIRSSNNIRRGIRFTNTASQIMESSLYSVAYDELPRMLTFPSSSYETAMEALSSLITRQKRADRSPIGGKFSKLERMTMYIKILGMEEDIDKLRIIHVAGTKGKGSTCTFCEAILRESGFRTGLFTSPHLVDVRERFRLDGLEISQEKFLEYFWDCWNQLKAGVDEDLPMPPLFQFLTVLAFKIFIAEKVEVAVIEVGLGGKKDSTNVIKEPVVCGVTSLGMDHTETLGDTIDKIASHKAGIFKPKVPAFTVYQPSKAMDVLHQRADELQIPLEVVSPLNPEKLKGAKLGLSGDHQFTNAGLAVSLAKRWLLNTGNWDKLFQHNVSNDSELPEAFIRGLSTAHISGRAQIVQDSHIRINFPAAEAFKRLC
;
A
#
# COMPACT_ATOMS: atom_id res chain seq x y z
N MET A 1 47.87 -55.73 9.00
CA MET A 1 47.41 -56.32 10.27
C MET A 1 46.32 -55.41 10.85
N TRP A 2 45.25 -56.03 11.36
CA TRP A 2 43.99 -55.51 11.95
C TRP A 2 44.11 -54.35 12.98
N PRO A 3 42.99 -53.75 13.50
CA PRO A 3 41.55 -53.92 13.20
C PRO A 3 40.77 -52.59 13.01
N PRO A 4 39.43 -52.62 12.78
CA PRO A 4 38.59 -51.44 12.60
C PRO A 4 38.03 -50.90 13.92
N THR A 5 37.78 -49.58 14.00
CA THR A 5 37.00 -48.95 15.08
C THR A 5 35.74 -48.28 14.53
N THR A 6 34.64 -48.67 15.17
CA THR A 6 33.26 -48.20 15.04
C THR A 6 33.11 -46.67 15.23
N PRO A 7 32.19 -46.01 14.50
CA PRO A 7 31.86 -44.61 14.74
C PRO A 7 30.80 -44.46 15.85
N THR A 8 31.07 -43.56 16.80
CA THR A 8 30.12 -43.07 17.80
C THR A 8 29.06 -42.21 17.14
N LYS A 9 27.79 -42.56 17.39
CA LYS A 9 26.60 -41.84 16.94
C LYS A 9 26.43 -40.53 17.72
N HIS A 10 26.37 -39.40 17.01
CA HIS A 10 25.63 -38.21 17.43
C HIS A 10 24.46 -38.00 16.46
N PRO A 11 23.20 -37.96 16.93
CA PRO A 11 22.07 -37.73 16.04
C PRO A 11 21.78 -36.23 15.94
N TYR A 12 22.32 -35.55 14.92
CA TYR A 12 21.72 -34.32 14.42
C TYR A 12 20.75 -34.68 13.29
N ASN A 13 19.50 -34.87 13.68
CA ASN A 13 18.39 -35.09 12.78
C ASN A 13 18.02 -33.74 12.15
N SER A 14 18.58 -33.41 11.00
CA SER A 14 18.18 -32.24 10.20
C SER A 14 16.80 -32.51 9.59
N LYS A 15 15.73 -32.15 10.30
CA LYS A 15 14.41 -32.05 9.68
C LYS A 15 14.43 -30.89 8.68
N LEU A 16 14.47 -31.24 7.40
CA LEU A 16 14.05 -30.42 6.27
C LEU A 16 12.60 -29.96 6.53
N TYR A 17 12.43 -28.70 6.91
CA TYR A 17 11.11 -28.06 6.87
C TYR A 17 10.94 -27.44 5.49
N GLY A 18 10.43 -28.24 4.55
CA GLY A 18 9.80 -27.75 3.34
C GLY A 18 8.43 -27.16 3.70
N TRP A 19 8.13 -25.96 3.20
CA TRP A 19 6.82 -25.34 3.34
C TRP A 19 6.17 -25.28 1.96
N SER A 20 5.19 -26.15 1.71
CA SER A 20 4.27 -26.03 0.58
C SER A 20 3.03 -25.25 1.03
N TRP A 21 2.73 -24.14 0.38
CA TRP A 21 1.47 -23.42 0.57
C TRP A 21 0.52 -23.84 -0.55
N SER A 22 -0.49 -24.64 -0.21
CA SER A 22 -1.65 -24.93 -1.05
C SER A 22 -2.89 -24.56 -0.26
N GLY A 23 -3.54 -23.45 -0.59
CA GLY A 23 -4.70 -22.98 0.18
C GLY A 23 -5.40 -21.80 -0.47
N GLY A 24 -6.34 -22.11 -1.38
CA GLY A 24 -7.28 -21.13 -1.94
C GLY A 24 -8.38 -20.71 -0.97
N CYS A 25 -8.92 -19.52 -1.23
CA CYS A 25 -10.10 -18.86 -0.66
C CYS A 25 -10.98 -19.69 0.29
N ARG A 26 -10.73 -19.58 1.60
CA ARG A 26 -11.77 -19.46 2.65
C ARG A 26 -11.20 -18.58 3.75
N GLY A 27 -11.85 -17.44 4.00
CA GLY A 27 -11.64 -16.70 5.25
C GLY A 27 -12.24 -17.51 6.38
N ALA A 28 -11.39 -18.19 7.14
CA ALA A 28 -11.66 -18.70 8.48
C ALA A 28 -10.32 -18.71 9.21
N LEU A 29 -10.22 -18.00 10.33
CA LEU A 29 -9.12 -18.18 11.28
C LEU A 29 -9.36 -19.50 12.01
N ASP A 30 -8.50 -20.50 11.79
CA ASP A 30 -8.45 -21.66 12.67
C ASP A 30 -7.70 -21.26 13.95
N PHE A 31 -8.41 -21.26 15.09
CA PHE A 31 -7.82 -21.13 16.42
C PHE A 31 -7.40 -22.53 16.91
N TYR A 32 -6.12 -22.71 17.22
CA TYR A 32 -5.65 -23.84 18.02
C TYR A 32 -5.39 -23.36 19.45
N LEU A 33 -6.32 -23.65 20.35
CA LEU A 33 -6.08 -23.70 21.79
C LEU A 33 -6.43 -25.12 22.26
N SER A 34 -5.60 -25.66 23.14
CA SER A 34 -5.70 -27.00 23.68
C SER A 34 -7.08 -27.30 24.29
N GLY A 35 -7.78 -28.29 23.72
CA GLY A 35 -8.90 -29.00 24.35
C GLY A 35 -10.30 -28.49 24.02
N GLY A 36 -10.95 -29.12 23.03
CA GLY A 36 -12.42 -29.16 22.87
C GLY A 36 -12.98 -28.45 21.62
N LEU A 37 -13.76 -29.18 20.82
CA LEU A 37 -14.50 -28.66 19.66
C LEU A 37 -15.74 -27.85 20.10
N PHE A 38 -15.91 -26.65 19.57
CA PHE A 38 -17.23 -25.99 19.45
C PHE A 38 -17.36 -25.32 18.08
N SER A 39 -18.53 -25.51 17.44
CA SER A 39 -18.91 -24.93 16.16
C SER A 39 -20.04 -23.92 16.37
N ILE A 40 -19.90 -22.69 15.87
CA ILE A 40 -20.99 -21.69 15.85
C ILE A 40 -21.03 -21.02 14.47
N SER A 41 -22.20 -20.99 13.84
CA SER A 41 -22.45 -20.39 12.51
C SER A 41 -22.61 -18.86 12.56
N PRO A 42 -22.28 -18.12 11.48
CA PRO A 42 -22.35 -16.66 11.49
C PRO A 42 -23.75 -16.14 11.09
N LEU A 43 -24.57 -15.84 12.10
CA LEU A 43 -25.70 -14.92 12.01
C LEU A 43 -25.94 -14.33 13.41
N HIS A 44 -26.02 -13.00 13.49
CA HIS A 44 -26.21 -12.13 14.67
C HIS A 44 -24.96 -11.44 15.21
N TRP A 45 -24.62 -10.30 14.62
CA TRP A 45 -24.15 -9.12 15.37
C TRP A 45 -24.59 -7.85 14.61
N ARG A 46 -25.81 -7.39 14.90
CA ARG A 46 -26.29 -6.01 14.68
C ARG A 46 -26.96 -5.54 15.96
N HIS A 47 -26.76 -4.26 16.28
CA HIS A 47 -27.33 -3.46 17.37
C HIS A 47 -26.76 -3.71 18.78
N ASN A 48 -25.85 -2.82 19.20
CA ASN A 48 -26.10 -1.87 20.28
C ASN A 48 -24.81 -1.10 20.57
N LEU A 49 -24.90 0.25 20.56
CA LEU A 49 -24.19 1.21 21.42
C LEU A 49 -24.31 2.59 20.76
N PHE A 50 -25.31 3.38 21.17
CA PHE A 50 -25.25 4.85 21.35
C PHE A 50 -26.67 5.39 21.62
N ASN A 51 -26.99 5.62 22.89
CA ASN A 51 -27.85 6.71 23.36
C ASN A 51 -27.83 6.78 24.90
N PRO A 52 -27.35 7.88 25.53
CA PRO A 52 -27.54 8.09 26.96
C PRO A 52 -28.89 8.80 27.23
N PRO A 53 -29.60 8.48 28.32
CA PRO A 53 -30.89 9.11 28.62
C PRO A 53 -30.73 10.43 29.38
N ALA A 54 -31.53 11.41 29.01
CA ALA A 54 -31.77 12.62 29.78
C ALA A 54 -32.66 12.32 31.01
N ARG A 55 -32.34 12.91 32.17
CA ARG A 55 -33.28 13.02 33.29
C ARG A 55 -33.15 14.36 34.01
N VAL A 56 -34.27 15.07 34.03
CA VAL A 56 -34.52 16.34 34.70
C VAL A 56 -34.97 16.07 36.14
N ILE A 57 -34.41 16.77 37.13
CA ILE A 57 -35.03 16.99 38.46
C ILE A 57 -34.76 18.44 38.90
N ARG A 58 -35.81 19.14 39.36
CA ARG A 58 -35.85 20.55 39.81
C ARG A 58 -35.71 20.70 41.33
N SER A 59 -35.23 21.90 41.72
CA SER A 59 -35.29 22.68 42.98
C SER A 59 -34.50 22.16 44.20
N SER A 60 -33.85 22.97 45.06
CA SER A 60 -34.23 24.29 45.60
C SER A 60 -33.04 25.05 46.25
N ASN A 61 -33.14 26.39 46.27
CA ASN A 61 -32.41 27.46 47.00
C ASN A 61 -31.56 27.14 48.26
N ASN A 62 -30.35 27.74 48.39
CA ASN A 62 -30.04 29.00 49.14
C ASN A 62 -28.56 29.12 49.63
N ILE A 63 -27.93 30.27 49.28
CA ILE A 63 -27.18 31.22 50.16
C ILE A 63 -25.66 31.05 50.50
N ARG A 64 -24.89 32.05 49.98
CA ARG A 64 -23.71 32.83 50.52
C ARG A 64 -22.34 32.12 50.65
N ARG A 65 -21.16 32.73 50.38
CA ARG A 65 -20.58 34.11 50.39
C ARG A 65 -19.37 34.12 49.42
N GLY A 66 -19.17 35.11 48.53
CA GLY A 66 -18.28 36.29 48.70
C GLY A 66 -16.89 36.05 48.06
N ILE A 67 -16.21 36.93 47.30
CA ILE A 67 -16.14 38.40 47.29
C ILE A 67 -15.28 38.88 46.05
N ARG A 68 -15.78 39.91 45.33
CA ARG A 68 -15.10 41.07 44.66
C ARG A 68 -14.06 40.85 43.52
N PHE A 69 -13.94 41.68 42.47
CA PHE A 69 -14.41 43.06 42.20
C PHE A 69 -14.30 43.45 40.70
N THR A 70 -15.19 44.37 40.27
CA THR A 70 -15.11 45.40 39.19
C THR A 70 -15.34 44.98 37.73
N ASN A 71 -16.08 45.70 36.88
CA ASN A 71 -17.17 46.71 36.95
C ASN A 71 -17.78 46.75 35.50
N THR A 72 -19.08 46.48 35.27
CA THR A 72 -20.17 47.43 34.92
C THR A 72 -19.90 48.30 33.66
N ALA A 73 -20.80 48.53 32.69
CA ALA A 73 -22.24 48.31 32.47
C ALA A 73 -22.48 48.46 30.93
N SER A 74 -23.10 47.55 30.19
CA SER A 74 -24.54 47.39 29.91
C SER A 74 -25.33 48.69 29.63
N GLN A 75 -25.80 48.88 28.38
CA GLN A 75 -27.23 49.08 28.08
C GLN A 75 -27.56 48.96 26.58
N ILE A 76 -28.82 48.59 26.36
CA ILE A 76 -29.50 48.11 25.16
C ILE A 76 -30.14 49.29 24.42
N MET A 77 -30.07 49.35 23.08
CA MET A 77 -31.25 49.56 22.23
C MET A 77 -30.93 49.51 20.72
N GLU A 78 -31.77 48.73 20.06
CA GLU A 78 -32.33 48.90 18.71
C GLU A 78 -31.57 48.55 17.43
N SER A 79 -32.36 47.84 16.62
CA SER A 79 -32.25 47.42 15.23
C SER A 79 -31.78 48.49 14.26
N SER A 80 -30.82 48.15 13.40
CA SER A 80 -30.84 48.51 11.98
C SER A 80 -29.64 47.89 11.24
N LEU A 81 -29.95 47.01 10.28
CA LEU A 81 -29.29 46.84 8.98
C LEU A 81 -27.75 46.91 8.93
N TYR A 82 -27.09 45.76 8.85
CA TYR A 82 -25.93 45.58 7.97
C TYR A 82 -25.93 44.17 7.39
N SER A 83 -26.56 44.05 6.22
CA SER A 83 -26.30 43.01 5.25
C SER A 83 -24.90 43.22 4.67
N VAL A 84 -23.94 42.37 5.02
CA VAL A 84 -22.71 42.21 4.24
C VAL A 84 -22.58 40.74 3.90
N ALA A 85 -22.62 40.48 2.60
CA ALA A 85 -22.62 39.16 1.98
C ALA A 85 -21.37 38.37 2.38
N TYR A 86 -21.58 37.23 3.03
CA TYR A 86 -20.66 36.09 2.99
C TYR A 86 -21.21 35.14 1.93
N ASP A 87 -20.90 35.41 0.67
CA ASP A 87 -21.00 34.40 -0.39
C ASP A 87 -19.58 34.05 -0.83
N GLU A 88 -19.38 32.74 -1.05
CA GLU A 88 -18.15 32.06 -1.52
C GLU A 88 -17.17 31.56 -0.45
N LEU A 89 -17.61 30.56 0.31
CA LEU A 89 -16.76 29.45 0.77
C LEU A 89 -17.23 28.17 0.05
N PRO A 90 -16.35 27.39 -0.61
CA PRO A 90 -16.77 26.18 -1.32
C PRO A 90 -17.40 25.18 -0.36
N ARG A 91 -18.61 24.71 -0.70
CA ARG A 91 -19.34 23.68 0.07
C ARG A 91 -18.48 22.43 0.17
N MET A 92 -18.02 22.10 1.37
CA MET A 92 -17.56 20.75 1.68
C MET A 92 -18.74 19.81 1.46
N LEU A 93 -18.69 19.01 0.38
CA LEU A 93 -19.69 18.00 0.08
C LEU A 93 -19.55 16.86 1.10
N THR A 94 -20.35 16.89 2.16
CA THR A 94 -20.51 15.76 3.07
C THR A 94 -21.40 14.73 2.39
N PHE A 95 -20.81 13.63 1.93
CA PHE A 95 -21.58 12.52 1.39
C PHE A 95 -22.25 11.74 2.54
N PRO A 96 -23.54 11.37 2.44
CA PRO A 96 -24.17 10.49 3.43
C PRO A 96 -23.44 9.14 3.45
N SER A 97 -23.38 8.48 4.62
CA SER A 97 -22.71 7.18 4.80
C SER A 97 -23.18 6.11 3.81
N SER A 98 -24.44 6.21 3.37
CA SER A 98 -25.03 5.38 2.31
C SER A 98 -24.29 5.44 0.98
N SER A 99 -23.62 6.55 0.64
CA SER A 99 -22.85 6.69 -0.60
C SER A 99 -21.60 5.80 -0.59
N TYR A 100 -20.93 5.71 0.56
CA TYR A 100 -19.75 4.86 0.70
C TYR A 100 -20.09 3.38 0.65
N GLU A 101 -21.15 2.99 1.36
CA GLU A 101 -21.68 1.64 1.33
C GLU A 101 -22.06 1.21 -0.09
N THR A 102 -22.73 2.09 -0.86
CA THR A 102 -23.08 1.85 -2.26
C THR A 102 -21.84 1.66 -3.14
N ALA A 103 -20.78 2.46 -2.93
CA ALA A 103 -19.52 2.28 -3.66
C ALA A 103 -18.84 0.94 -3.33
N MET A 104 -18.90 0.50 -2.08
CA MET A 104 -18.35 -0.80 -1.67
C MET A 104 -19.15 -1.98 -2.24
N GLU A 105 -20.49 -1.85 -2.34
CA GLU A 105 -21.34 -2.84 -3.02
C GLU A 105 -20.99 -2.93 -4.52
N ALA A 106 -20.81 -1.79 -5.18
CA ALA A 106 -20.37 -1.71 -6.56
C ALA A 106 -18.99 -2.37 -6.76
N LEU A 107 -18.00 -2.09 -5.90
CA LEU A 107 -16.70 -2.78 -5.94
C LEU A 107 -16.82 -4.28 -5.72
N SER A 108 -17.66 -4.71 -4.77
CA SER A 108 -17.87 -6.12 -4.46
C SER A 108 -18.45 -6.88 -5.65
N SER A 109 -19.29 -6.22 -6.46
CA SER A 109 -19.81 -6.80 -7.70
C SER A 109 -18.73 -7.10 -8.75
N LEU A 110 -17.58 -6.42 -8.70
CA LEU A 110 -16.44 -6.65 -9.60
C LEU A 110 -15.55 -7.83 -9.16
N ILE A 111 -15.84 -8.46 -8.02
CA ILE A 111 -15.12 -9.64 -7.56
C ILE A 111 -15.57 -10.84 -8.40
N THR A 112 -14.81 -11.13 -9.45
CA THR A 112 -15.02 -12.33 -10.25
C THR A 112 -14.73 -13.57 -9.41
N ARG A 113 -15.76 -14.36 -9.08
CA ARG A 113 -15.57 -15.70 -8.47
C ARG A 113 -14.84 -16.58 -9.48
N GLN A 114 -13.55 -16.85 -9.25
CA GLN A 114 -12.82 -17.86 -10.00
C GLN A 114 -13.46 -19.24 -9.72
N LYS A 115 -14.25 -19.77 -10.65
CA LYS A 115 -14.47 -21.22 -10.71
C LYS A 115 -13.15 -21.84 -11.16
N ARG A 116 -12.64 -22.78 -10.35
CA ARG A 116 -11.33 -23.47 -10.42
C ARG A 116 -11.00 -24.20 -11.73
N ALA A 117 -11.73 -23.99 -12.83
CA ALA A 117 -11.59 -24.78 -14.05
C ALA A 117 -11.56 -23.98 -15.35
N ASP A 118 -11.63 -22.64 -15.33
CA ASP A 118 -11.76 -21.88 -16.59
C ASP A 118 -10.67 -20.83 -16.82
N ARG A 119 -10.13 -20.86 -18.04
CA ARG A 119 -9.11 -19.95 -18.55
C ARG A 119 -9.71 -18.54 -18.62
N SER A 120 -9.11 -17.60 -17.89
CA SER A 120 -9.48 -16.16 -17.80
C SER A 120 -10.97 -15.87 -17.51
N PRO A 121 -11.32 -15.25 -16.37
CA PRO A 121 -12.73 -15.01 -15.99
C PRO A 121 -13.47 -14.02 -16.92
N ILE A 122 -12.77 -13.37 -17.84
CA ILE A 122 -13.34 -12.66 -18.97
C ILE A 122 -12.83 -13.42 -20.20
N GLY A 123 -13.55 -14.45 -20.60
CA GLY A 123 -13.38 -15.06 -21.92
C GLY A 123 -13.76 -14.01 -22.94
N GLY A 124 -12.77 -13.43 -23.60
CA GLY A 124 -12.98 -12.29 -24.47
C GLY A 124 -11.83 -12.11 -25.44
N LYS A 125 -12.14 -11.43 -26.55
CA LYS A 125 -11.26 -11.11 -27.67
C LYS A 125 -9.93 -10.47 -27.27
N PHE A 126 -9.90 -9.77 -26.13
CA PHE A 126 -8.78 -8.95 -25.68
C PHE A 126 -8.06 -9.57 -24.48
N SER A 127 -6.73 -9.50 -24.49
CA SER A 127 -5.87 -9.79 -23.35
C SER A 127 -6.09 -8.79 -22.20
N LYS A 128 -5.60 -9.11 -21.01
CA LYS A 128 -5.74 -8.23 -19.83
C LYS A 128 -5.14 -6.83 -20.05
N LEU A 129 -3.97 -6.72 -20.67
CA LEU A 129 -3.31 -5.42 -20.90
C LEU A 129 -3.98 -4.61 -22.01
N GLU A 130 -4.53 -5.28 -23.03
CA GLU A 130 -5.34 -4.61 -24.06
C GLU A 130 -6.59 -4.02 -23.44
N ARG A 131 -7.32 -4.76 -22.59
CA ARG A 131 -8.47 -4.22 -21.86
C ARG A 131 -8.09 -3.03 -20.98
N MET A 132 -6.98 -3.12 -20.24
CA MET A 132 -6.49 -2.00 -19.44
C MET A 132 -6.22 -0.75 -20.28
N THR A 133 -5.64 -0.92 -21.47
CA THR A 133 -5.41 0.19 -22.42
C THR A 133 -6.74 0.79 -22.90
N MET A 134 -7.73 -0.06 -23.19
CA MET A 134 -9.08 0.40 -23.57
C MET A 134 -9.78 1.15 -22.43
N TYR A 135 -9.67 0.68 -21.18
CA TYR A 135 -10.24 1.39 -20.02
C TYR A 135 -9.58 2.76 -19.81
N ILE A 136 -8.26 2.84 -19.96
CA ILE A 136 -7.52 4.12 -19.91
C ILE A 136 -8.02 5.08 -20.99
N LYS A 137 -8.27 4.57 -22.19
CA LYS A 137 -8.84 5.35 -23.30
C LYS A 137 -10.25 5.84 -23.03
N ILE A 138 -11.13 5.00 -22.51
CA ILE A 138 -12.51 5.39 -22.10
C ILE A 138 -12.46 6.55 -21.09
N LEU A 139 -11.50 6.51 -20.17
CA LEU A 139 -11.30 7.52 -19.13
C LEU A 139 -10.54 8.76 -19.63
N GLY A 140 -10.10 8.79 -20.90
CA GLY A 140 -9.36 9.91 -21.48
C GLY A 140 -7.99 10.16 -20.85
N MET A 141 -7.34 9.15 -20.27
CA MET A 141 -6.08 9.31 -19.51
C MET A 141 -4.81 8.88 -20.26
N GLU A 142 -4.90 8.59 -21.57
CA GLU A 142 -3.80 8.01 -22.35
C GLU A 142 -2.53 8.88 -22.29
N GLU A 143 -2.66 10.19 -22.50
CA GLU A 143 -1.52 11.12 -22.50
C GLU A 143 -1.04 11.47 -21.09
N ASP A 144 -1.92 11.41 -20.10
CA ASP A 144 -1.62 11.89 -18.75
C ASP A 144 -0.90 10.83 -17.91
N ILE A 145 -1.16 9.54 -18.17
CA ILE A 145 -0.40 8.46 -17.52
C ILE A 145 1.08 8.53 -17.87
N ASP A 146 1.42 8.86 -19.11
CA ASP A 146 2.81 8.98 -19.55
C ASP A 146 3.52 10.19 -18.88
N LYS A 147 2.75 11.16 -18.36
CA LYS A 147 3.28 12.30 -17.58
C LYS A 147 3.49 11.96 -16.10
N LEU A 148 2.88 10.88 -15.60
CA LEU A 148 3.11 10.42 -14.23
C LEU A 148 4.54 9.87 -14.12
N ARG A 149 5.37 10.49 -13.29
CA ARG A 149 6.75 10.05 -13.06
C ARG A 149 6.78 8.83 -12.15
N ILE A 150 6.51 7.66 -12.72
CA ILE A 150 6.21 6.44 -11.95
C ILE A 150 7.47 5.70 -11.47
N ILE A 151 7.44 5.21 -10.24
CA ILE A 151 8.30 4.15 -9.72
C ILE A 151 7.49 2.85 -9.70
N HIS A 152 7.92 1.82 -10.44
CA HIS A 152 7.13 0.58 -10.58
C HIS A 152 7.82 -0.60 -9.90
N VAL A 153 7.14 -1.23 -8.93
CA VAL A 153 7.78 -2.22 -8.04
C VAL A 153 7.08 -3.59 -8.10
N ALA A 154 7.82 -4.60 -8.57
CA ALA A 154 7.44 -6.01 -8.53
C ALA A 154 8.19 -6.76 -7.43
N GLY A 155 7.80 -8.01 -7.17
CA GLY A 155 8.42 -8.84 -6.14
C GLY A 155 7.49 -9.88 -5.53
N THR A 156 8.04 -10.81 -4.74
CA THR A 156 7.25 -11.76 -3.96
C THR A 156 7.01 -11.20 -2.56
N LYS A 157 8.07 -10.87 -1.83
CA LYS A 157 8.00 -10.25 -0.49
C LYS A 157 8.71 -8.90 -0.48
N GLY A 158 8.17 -7.95 0.28
CA GLY A 158 8.78 -6.63 0.45
C GLY A 158 8.25 -5.53 -0.46
N LYS A 159 7.46 -5.83 -1.51
CA LYS A 159 6.88 -4.84 -2.45
C LYS A 159 6.25 -3.62 -1.74
N GLY A 160 5.14 -3.82 -1.02
CA GLY A 160 4.49 -2.76 -0.25
C GLY A 160 5.44 -2.01 0.69
N SER A 161 6.34 -2.70 1.41
CA SER A 161 7.32 -2.03 2.29
C SER A 161 8.31 -1.16 1.53
N THR A 162 8.87 -1.65 0.42
CA THR A 162 9.73 -0.85 -0.47
C THR A 162 8.97 0.34 -1.04
N CYS A 163 7.73 0.16 -1.50
CA CYS A 163 6.91 1.26 -2.01
C CYS A 163 6.65 2.31 -0.92
N THR A 164 6.32 1.91 0.30
CA THR A 164 6.13 2.82 1.44
C THR A 164 7.40 3.57 1.81
N PHE A 165 8.55 2.91 1.82
CA PHE A 165 9.82 3.61 2.04
C PHE A 165 10.14 4.59 0.90
N CYS A 166 9.93 4.22 -0.37
CA CYS A 166 10.14 5.12 -1.51
C CYS A 166 9.25 6.37 -1.41
N GLU A 167 7.95 6.18 -1.17
CA GLU A 167 7.01 7.29 -1.00
C GLU A 167 7.45 8.20 0.14
N ALA A 168 7.73 7.64 1.33
CA ALA A 168 8.11 8.45 2.49
C ALA A 168 9.42 9.23 2.25
N ILE A 169 10.42 8.63 1.61
CA ILE A 169 11.67 9.32 1.24
C ILE A 169 11.37 10.50 0.31
N LEU A 170 10.57 10.30 -0.73
CA LEU A 170 10.31 11.34 -1.73
C LEU A 170 9.40 12.43 -1.17
N ARG A 171 8.43 12.09 -0.33
CA ARG A 171 7.61 13.06 0.41
C ARG A 171 8.46 13.91 1.35
N GLU A 172 9.34 13.30 2.12
CA GLU A 172 10.29 14.04 2.99
C GLU A 172 11.34 14.84 2.22
N SER A 173 11.50 14.54 0.93
CA SER A 173 12.30 15.32 -0.03
C SER A 173 11.51 16.46 -0.69
N GLY A 174 10.23 16.64 -0.33
CA GLY A 174 9.39 17.78 -0.73
C GLY A 174 8.49 17.56 -1.93
N PHE A 175 8.33 16.33 -2.43
CA PHE A 175 7.48 16.03 -3.59
C PHE A 175 6.06 15.66 -3.16
N ARG A 176 5.08 16.00 -4.01
CA ARG A 176 3.73 15.45 -3.92
C ARG A 176 3.71 14.01 -4.39
N THR A 177 3.21 13.11 -3.55
CA THR A 177 3.35 11.67 -3.76
C THR A 177 2.00 10.98 -3.85
N GLY A 178 1.90 10.03 -4.78
CA GLY A 178 0.85 9.03 -4.83
C GLY A 178 1.44 7.65 -4.57
N LEU A 179 0.79 6.84 -3.75
CA LEU A 179 1.19 5.46 -3.45
C LEU A 179 0.02 4.51 -3.67
N PHE A 180 0.20 3.55 -4.59
CA PHE A 180 -0.77 2.50 -4.85
C PHE A 180 -0.24 1.14 -4.39
N THR A 181 -0.91 0.53 -3.42
CA THR A 181 -0.50 -0.75 -2.79
C THR A 181 -1.60 -1.79 -2.72
N SER A 182 -1.21 -3.04 -2.48
CA SER A 182 -2.14 -4.16 -2.33
C SER A 182 -1.64 -5.29 -1.42
N PRO A 183 -2.55 -6.06 -0.79
CA PRO A 183 -3.97 -5.78 -0.57
C PRO A 183 -4.19 -4.70 0.52
N HIS A 184 -5.43 -4.28 0.72
CA HIS A 184 -5.85 -3.57 1.95
C HIS A 184 -6.16 -4.58 3.07
N LEU A 185 -6.18 -4.10 4.31
CA LEU A 185 -6.55 -4.90 5.49
C LEU A 185 -7.99 -4.66 5.94
N VAL A 186 -8.39 -3.39 6.08
CA VAL A 186 -9.72 -3.02 6.61
C VAL A 186 -10.50 -2.21 5.59
N ASP A 187 -9.87 -1.18 5.01
CA ASP A 187 -10.52 -0.23 4.13
C ASP A 187 -9.85 -0.19 2.75
N VAL A 188 -10.64 -0.17 1.67
CA VAL A 188 -10.10 -0.07 0.30
C VAL A 188 -9.30 1.19 0.04
N ARG A 189 -9.57 2.26 0.79
CA ARG A 189 -8.83 3.52 0.72
C ARG A 189 -7.37 3.37 1.13
N GLU A 190 -7.01 2.36 1.93
CA GLU A 190 -5.61 2.03 2.28
C GLU A 190 -4.74 1.81 1.04
N ARG A 191 -5.34 1.38 -0.08
CA ARG A 191 -4.64 1.16 -1.35
C ARG A 191 -4.23 2.44 -2.05
N PHE A 192 -4.82 3.58 -1.71
CA PHE A 192 -4.60 4.86 -2.36
C PHE A 192 -4.15 5.88 -1.32
N ARG A 193 -2.85 6.20 -1.31
CA ARG A 193 -2.30 7.20 -0.42
C ARG A 193 -1.81 8.41 -1.18
N LEU A 194 -2.12 9.58 -0.66
CA LEU A 194 -1.69 10.90 -1.13
C LEU A 194 -0.88 11.54 -0.02
N ASP A 195 0.37 11.91 -0.30
CA ASP A 195 1.25 12.56 0.67
C ASP A 195 1.33 11.81 2.02
N GLY A 196 1.46 10.49 1.96
CA GLY A 196 1.57 9.62 3.12
C GLY A 196 0.25 9.35 3.85
N LEU A 197 -0.88 9.92 3.43
CA LEU A 197 -2.19 9.72 4.05
C LEU A 197 -3.12 8.93 3.14
N GLU A 198 -3.98 8.10 3.73
CA GLU A 198 -5.06 7.46 2.98
C GLU A 198 -5.96 8.53 2.35
N ILE A 199 -6.45 8.27 1.13
CA ILE A 199 -7.38 9.17 0.48
C ILE A 199 -8.63 9.38 1.36
N SER A 200 -9.09 10.62 1.46
CA SER A 200 -10.31 10.93 2.22
C SER A 200 -11.52 10.22 1.60
N GLN A 201 -12.54 9.96 2.40
CA GLN A 201 -13.75 9.30 1.91
C GLN A 201 -14.43 10.11 0.80
N GLU A 202 -14.42 11.44 0.94
CA GLU A 202 -15.03 12.38 0.00
C GLU A 202 -14.33 12.33 -1.35
N LYS A 203 -13.00 12.47 -1.36
CA LYS A 203 -12.19 12.38 -2.58
C LYS A 203 -12.30 10.99 -3.22
N PHE A 204 -12.27 9.94 -2.40
CA PHE A 204 -12.45 8.58 -2.91
C PHE A 204 -13.78 8.44 -3.63
N LEU A 205 -14.89 8.89 -3.04
CA LEU A 205 -16.22 8.79 -3.65
C LEU A 205 -16.35 9.61 -4.92
N GLU A 206 -15.80 10.82 -4.94
CA GLU A 206 -15.75 11.68 -6.12
C GLU A 206 -15.08 10.94 -7.29
N TYR A 207 -13.83 10.51 -7.11
CA TYR A 207 -13.08 9.83 -8.16
C TYR A 207 -13.65 8.46 -8.51
N PHE A 208 -14.18 7.73 -7.51
CA PHE A 208 -14.81 6.44 -7.71
C PHE A 208 -16.02 6.54 -8.64
N TRP A 209 -16.96 7.43 -8.34
CA TRP A 209 -18.19 7.54 -9.12
C TRP A 209 -17.94 8.15 -10.50
N ASP A 210 -17.02 9.10 -10.62
CA ASP A 210 -16.61 9.62 -11.92
C ASP A 210 -15.99 8.51 -12.79
N CYS A 211 -15.04 7.73 -12.24
CA CYS A 211 -14.43 6.59 -12.93
C CYS A 211 -15.47 5.52 -13.30
N TRP A 212 -16.31 5.14 -12.34
CA TRP A 212 -17.34 4.11 -12.50
C TRP A 212 -18.33 4.47 -13.61
N ASN A 213 -18.86 5.70 -13.59
CA ASN A 213 -19.88 6.12 -14.56
C ASN A 213 -19.31 6.23 -15.98
N GLN A 214 -18.10 6.77 -16.13
CA GLN A 214 -17.44 6.83 -17.43
C GLN A 214 -17.16 5.43 -18.00
N LEU A 215 -16.64 4.52 -17.17
CA LEU A 215 -16.42 3.13 -17.57
C LEU A 215 -17.74 2.45 -17.94
N LYS A 216 -18.77 2.56 -17.09
CA LYS A 216 -20.08 1.95 -17.33
C LYS A 216 -20.73 2.44 -18.63
N ALA A 217 -20.48 3.69 -19.03
CA ALA A 217 -20.97 4.25 -20.28
C ALA A 217 -20.16 3.80 -21.51
N GLY A 218 -18.88 3.45 -21.34
CA GLY A 218 -17.96 3.09 -22.43
C GLY A 218 -17.69 1.59 -22.61
N VAL A 219 -18.17 0.74 -21.69
CA VAL A 219 -18.06 -0.73 -21.78
C VAL A 219 -19.19 -1.35 -22.59
N ASP A 220 -18.94 -2.52 -23.17
CA ASP A 220 -19.89 -3.29 -23.97
C ASP A 220 -19.76 -4.80 -23.69
N GLU A 221 -20.35 -5.65 -24.54
CA GLU A 221 -20.27 -7.11 -24.40
C GLU A 221 -18.84 -7.66 -24.57
N ASP A 222 -18.03 -7.05 -25.42
CA ASP A 222 -16.65 -7.48 -25.72
C ASP A 222 -15.62 -6.92 -24.71
N LEU A 223 -15.94 -5.79 -24.08
CA LEU A 223 -15.17 -5.15 -23.02
C LEU A 223 -16.08 -4.90 -21.81
N PRO A 224 -16.33 -5.90 -20.94
CA PRO A 224 -17.18 -5.71 -19.77
C PRO A 224 -16.51 -4.82 -18.72
N MET A 225 -17.25 -4.48 -17.66
CA MET A 225 -16.69 -3.76 -16.51
C MET A 225 -15.39 -4.40 -15.99
N PRO A 226 -14.36 -3.59 -15.69
CA PRO A 226 -13.08 -4.11 -15.24
C PRO A 226 -13.23 -4.89 -13.92
N PRO A 227 -12.66 -6.11 -13.82
CA PRO A 227 -12.57 -6.84 -12.57
C PRO A 227 -11.86 -6.02 -11.50
N LEU A 228 -12.15 -6.30 -10.23
CA LEU A 228 -11.77 -5.46 -9.09
C LEU A 228 -10.35 -4.86 -9.18
N PHE A 229 -9.31 -5.66 -9.39
CA PHE A 229 -7.94 -5.15 -9.43
C PHE A 229 -7.65 -4.26 -10.66
N GLN A 230 -8.27 -4.54 -11.83
CA GLN A 230 -8.17 -3.67 -13.01
C GLN A 230 -8.85 -2.33 -12.74
N PHE A 231 -10.04 -2.35 -12.14
CA PHE A 231 -10.76 -1.13 -11.77
C PHE A 231 -9.98 -0.28 -10.77
N LEU A 232 -9.47 -0.89 -9.68
CA LEU A 232 -8.66 -0.19 -8.69
C LEU A 232 -7.37 0.38 -9.29
N THR A 233 -6.78 -0.29 -10.28
CA THR A 233 -5.58 0.20 -10.96
C THR A 233 -5.88 1.47 -11.78
N VAL A 234 -6.95 1.46 -12.60
CA VAL A 234 -7.30 2.67 -13.37
C VAL A 234 -7.79 3.81 -12.47
N LEU A 235 -8.46 3.48 -11.36
CA LEU A 235 -8.83 4.45 -10.34
C LEU A 235 -7.60 5.09 -9.69
N ALA A 236 -6.53 4.33 -9.42
CA ALA A 236 -5.29 4.87 -8.88
C ALA A 236 -4.67 5.91 -9.83
N PHE A 237 -4.57 5.58 -11.13
CA PHE A 237 -4.06 6.53 -12.12
C PHE A 237 -4.91 7.80 -12.18
N LYS A 238 -6.23 7.65 -12.20
CA LYS A 238 -7.16 8.78 -12.19
C LYS A 238 -6.95 9.71 -11.00
N ILE A 239 -6.88 9.13 -9.79
CA ILE A 239 -6.62 9.88 -8.55
C ILE A 239 -5.30 10.63 -8.66
N PHE A 240 -4.21 9.95 -9.05
CA PHE A 240 -2.88 10.54 -9.09
C PHE A 240 -2.74 11.64 -10.15
N ILE A 241 -3.39 11.48 -11.31
CA ILE A 241 -3.47 12.53 -12.35
C ILE A 241 -4.24 13.74 -11.83
N ALA A 242 -5.45 13.52 -11.28
CA ALA A 242 -6.32 14.60 -10.80
C ALA A 242 -5.68 15.39 -9.64
N GLU A 243 -5.03 14.69 -8.71
CA GLU A 243 -4.33 15.27 -7.57
C GLU A 243 -2.95 15.84 -7.92
N LYS A 244 -2.53 15.72 -9.18
CA LYS A 244 -1.27 16.25 -9.72
C LYS A 244 -0.06 15.81 -8.88
N VAL A 245 0.00 14.52 -8.56
CA VAL A 245 1.16 13.98 -7.85
C VAL A 245 2.40 14.09 -8.74
N GLU A 246 3.53 14.45 -8.14
CA GLU A 246 4.80 14.59 -8.85
C GLU A 246 5.51 13.25 -8.99
N VAL A 247 5.26 12.31 -8.09
CA VAL A 247 5.70 10.92 -8.16
C VAL A 247 4.56 9.97 -7.82
N ALA A 248 4.42 8.92 -8.61
CA ALA A 248 3.51 7.82 -8.32
C ALA A 248 4.29 6.53 -8.08
N VAL A 249 4.19 5.97 -6.88
CA VAL A 249 4.84 4.70 -6.49
C VAL A 249 3.81 3.58 -6.61
N ILE A 250 4.00 2.67 -7.56
CA ILE A 250 3.01 1.67 -7.95
C ILE A 250 3.51 0.27 -7.60
N GLU A 251 2.84 -0.40 -6.68
CA GLU A 251 3.02 -1.81 -6.39
C GLU A 251 2.31 -2.68 -7.43
N VAL A 252 3.04 -3.64 -8.00
CA VAL A 252 2.47 -4.70 -8.84
C VAL A 252 1.61 -5.63 -8.00
N GLY A 253 0.40 -5.94 -8.50
CA GLY A 253 -0.50 -6.89 -7.84
C GLY A 253 0.02 -8.32 -7.89
N LEU A 254 0.00 -8.94 -9.07
CA LEU A 254 0.43 -10.33 -9.26
C LEU A 254 1.35 -10.50 -10.46
N GLY A 255 2.48 -11.18 -10.24
CA GLY A 255 3.47 -11.42 -11.28
C GLY A 255 4.24 -10.14 -11.62
N GLY A 256 3.89 -9.53 -12.76
CA GLY A 256 4.57 -8.38 -13.38
C GLY A 256 4.18 -8.26 -14.85
N LYS A 257 4.70 -9.15 -15.70
CA LYS A 257 4.53 -9.16 -17.17
C LYS A 257 3.10 -8.94 -17.66
N LYS A 258 2.12 -9.59 -17.02
CA LYS A 258 0.70 -9.54 -17.35
C LYS A 258 -0.15 -8.89 -16.24
N ASP A 259 0.49 -8.15 -15.32
CA ASP A 259 -0.22 -7.45 -14.26
C ASP A 259 -0.96 -6.23 -14.81
N SER A 260 -2.09 -5.85 -14.22
CA SER A 260 -2.87 -4.68 -14.67
C SER A 260 -2.05 -3.39 -14.65
N THR A 261 -1.11 -3.25 -13.72
CA THR A 261 -0.23 -2.08 -13.62
C THR A 261 0.78 -2.01 -14.77
N ASN A 262 1.07 -3.11 -15.47
CA ASN A 262 2.11 -3.14 -16.51
C ASN A 262 1.69 -2.51 -17.85
N VAL A 263 0.58 -1.78 -17.87
CA VAL A 263 0.24 -0.80 -18.91
C VAL A 263 1.12 0.44 -18.87
N ILE A 264 1.81 0.68 -17.77
CA ILE A 264 2.83 1.74 -17.66
C ILE A 264 3.92 1.45 -18.70
N LYS A 265 4.10 2.36 -19.66
CA LYS A 265 5.07 2.19 -20.76
C LYS A 265 6.45 2.68 -20.36
N GLU A 266 6.53 3.84 -19.72
CA GLU A 266 7.77 4.56 -19.43
C GLU A 266 7.86 4.96 -17.94
N PRO A 267 7.99 3.99 -17.01
CA PRO A 267 8.31 4.33 -15.64
C PRO A 267 9.70 4.96 -15.56
N VAL A 268 9.93 5.82 -14.56
CA VAL A 268 11.24 6.47 -14.35
C VAL A 268 12.29 5.46 -13.88
N VAL A 269 11.87 4.47 -13.10
CA VAL A 269 12.71 3.39 -12.57
C VAL A 269 11.85 2.18 -12.18
N CYS A 270 12.38 0.98 -12.37
CA CYS A 270 11.76 -0.27 -11.96
C CYS A 270 12.50 -0.92 -10.78
N GLY A 271 11.75 -1.53 -9.85
CA GLY A 271 12.28 -2.28 -8.73
C GLY A 271 11.75 -3.70 -8.66
N VAL A 272 12.60 -4.69 -8.39
CA VAL A 272 12.19 -6.06 -8.07
C VAL A 272 12.67 -6.41 -6.67
N THR A 273 11.74 -6.54 -5.72
CA THR A 273 12.04 -6.95 -4.35
C THR A 273 12.35 -8.45 -4.27
N SER A 274 12.57 -8.98 -3.06
CA SER A 274 12.89 -10.39 -2.85
C SER A 274 11.88 -11.33 -3.57
N LEU A 275 12.45 -12.27 -4.32
CA LEU A 275 11.73 -13.32 -5.04
C LEU A 275 11.73 -14.61 -4.23
N GLY A 276 10.60 -15.29 -4.27
CA GLY A 276 10.39 -16.58 -3.63
C GLY A 276 9.25 -17.31 -4.31
N MET A 277 9.13 -18.61 -3.98
CA MET A 277 8.05 -19.46 -4.48
C MET A 277 6.71 -18.96 -3.93
N ASP A 278 5.87 -18.41 -4.80
CA ASP A 278 4.54 -17.89 -4.47
C ASP A 278 3.67 -17.89 -5.72
N HIS A 279 2.36 -18.10 -5.55
CA HIS A 279 1.38 -18.19 -6.63
C HIS A 279 1.79 -19.12 -7.78
N THR A 280 2.35 -20.29 -7.45
CA THR A 280 2.92 -21.23 -8.42
C THR A 280 1.92 -21.73 -9.47
N GLU A 281 0.64 -21.81 -9.10
CA GLU A 281 -0.46 -22.15 -10.01
C GLU A 281 -0.61 -21.14 -11.17
N THR A 282 -0.21 -19.88 -10.97
CA THR A 282 -0.37 -18.80 -11.98
C THR A 282 0.96 -18.37 -12.59
N LEU A 283 2.04 -18.36 -11.80
CA LEU A 283 3.34 -17.81 -12.20
C LEU A 283 4.35 -18.88 -12.61
N GLY A 284 4.03 -20.15 -12.40
CA GLY A 284 4.91 -21.28 -12.65
C GLY A 284 5.44 -21.92 -11.37
N ASP A 285 5.88 -23.16 -11.51
CA ASP A 285 6.35 -24.06 -10.47
C ASP A 285 7.85 -23.93 -10.15
N THR A 286 8.54 -22.99 -10.78
CA THR A 286 9.97 -22.73 -10.55
C THR A 286 10.28 -21.25 -10.33
N ILE A 287 11.38 -20.98 -9.61
CA ILE A 287 11.78 -19.61 -9.26
C ILE A 287 12.14 -18.76 -10.49
N ASP A 288 12.71 -19.38 -11.52
CA ASP A 288 13.03 -18.76 -12.82
C ASP A 288 11.76 -18.34 -13.59
N LYS A 289 10.69 -19.15 -13.57
CA LYS A 289 9.40 -18.76 -14.14
C LYS A 289 8.79 -17.57 -13.39
N ILE A 290 8.84 -17.58 -12.06
CA ILE A 290 8.39 -16.47 -11.23
C ILE A 290 9.22 -15.20 -11.53
N ALA A 291 10.54 -15.33 -11.62
CA ALA A 291 11.45 -14.23 -11.97
C ALA A 291 11.13 -13.66 -13.36
N SER A 292 10.86 -14.51 -14.36
CA SER A 292 10.48 -14.09 -15.71
C SER A 292 9.19 -13.27 -15.71
N HIS A 293 8.20 -13.68 -14.92
CA HIS A 293 6.99 -12.88 -14.71
C HIS A 293 7.30 -11.53 -14.06
N LYS A 294 8.17 -11.48 -13.05
CA LYS A 294 8.47 -10.25 -12.30
C LYS A 294 9.30 -9.27 -13.12
N ALA A 295 10.33 -9.77 -13.82
CA ALA A 295 11.17 -9.01 -14.74
C ALA A 295 10.38 -8.43 -15.93
N GLY A 296 9.16 -8.91 -16.17
CA GLY A 296 8.27 -8.38 -17.20
C GLY A 296 7.84 -6.92 -16.99
N ILE A 297 8.12 -6.31 -15.84
CA ILE A 297 7.95 -4.86 -15.65
C ILE A 297 9.13 -4.04 -16.19
N PHE A 298 10.28 -4.66 -16.48
CA PHE A 298 11.42 -3.95 -17.06
C PHE A 298 11.06 -3.42 -18.44
N LYS A 299 11.48 -2.18 -18.72
CA LYS A 299 11.18 -1.46 -19.96
C LYS A 299 12.50 -1.00 -20.61
N PRO A 300 12.58 -0.95 -21.95
CA PRO A 300 13.74 -0.39 -22.63
C PRO A 300 14.06 1.01 -22.11
N LYS A 301 15.36 1.36 -22.02
CA LYS A 301 15.85 2.67 -21.55
C LYS A 301 15.52 3.04 -20.10
N VAL A 302 14.85 2.17 -19.35
CA VAL A 302 14.51 2.40 -17.95
C VAL A 302 15.45 1.60 -17.04
N PRO A 303 16.16 2.23 -16.09
CA PRO A 303 17.03 1.50 -15.17
C PRO A 303 16.23 0.62 -14.22
N ALA A 304 16.81 -0.52 -13.86
CA ALA A 304 16.20 -1.48 -12.95
C ALA A 304 17.09 -1.73 -11.72
N PHE A 305 16.44 -1.97 -10.58
CA PHE A 305 17.10 -2.31 -9.32
C PHE A 305 16.49 -3.57 -8.75
N THR A 306 17.31 -4.41 -8.15
CA THR A 306 16.85 -5.56 -7.37
C THR A 306 17.69 -5.75 -6.13
N VAL A 307 17.34 -6.74 -5.32
CA VAL A 307 18.12 -7.19 -4.16
C VAL A 307 18.74 -8.55 -4.48
N TYR A 308 19.62 -9.06 -3.64
CA TYR A 308 20.14 -10.42 -3.82
C TYR A 308 19.00 -11.44 -3.93
N GLN A 309 19.11 -12.33 -4.92
CA GLN A 309 18.14 -13.37 -5.23
C GLN A 309 18.81 -14.76 -5.23
N PRO A 310 18.04 -15.86 -5.18
CA PRO A 310 18.54 -17.17 -5.59
C PRO A 310 19.10 -17.12 -7.01
N SER A 311 20.20 -17.84 -7.27
CA SER A 311 20.97 -17.75 -8.53
C SER A 311 20.11 -17.83 -9.78
N LYS A 312 19.25 -18.86 -9.88
CA LYS A 312 18.34 -19.03 -11.04
C LYS A 312 17.40 -17.85 -11.27
N ALA A 313 16.95 -17.19 -10.20
CA ALA A 313 16.12 -16.00 -10.33
C ALA A 313 16.97 -14.81 -10.81
N MET A 314 18.19 -14.67 -10.26
CA MET A 314 19.12 -13.62 -10.61
C MET A 314 19.54 -13.70 -12.09
N ASP A 315 19.82 -14.90 -12.58
CA ASP A 315 20.16 -15.16 -13.99
C ASP A 315 19.05 -14.66 -14.93
N VAL A 316 17.79 -14.92 -14.58
CA VAL A 316 16.63 -14.44 -15.37
C VAL A 316 16.49 -12.92 -15.32
N LEU A 317 16.74 -12.29 -14.16
CA LEU A 317 16.69 -10.83 -14.07
C LEU A 317 17.79 -10.19 -14.93
N HIS A 318 19.02 -10.72 -14.87
CA HIS A 318 20.14 -10.26 -15.70
C HIS A 318 19.86 -10.48 -17.19
N GLN A 319 19.47 -11.69 -17.59
CA GLN A 319 19.13 -11.99 -18.97
C GLN A 319 18.07 -11.01 -19.50
N ARG A 320 17.03 -10.74 -18.72
CA ARG A 320 15.98 -9.81 -19.14
C ARG A 320 16.48 -8.36 -19.26
N ALA A 321 17.36 -7.94 -18.37
CA ALA A 321 17.98 -6.61 -18.43
C ALA A 321 18.90 -6.48 -19.66
N ASP A 322 19.66 -7.53 -19.97
CA ASP A 322 20.56 -7.60 -21.14
C ASP A 322 19.76 -7.59 -22.45
N GLU A 323 18.68 -8.36 -22.55
CA GLU A 323 17.74 -8.34 -23.69
C GLU A 323 17.19 -6.94 -23.98
N LEU A 324 16.96 -6.15 -22.93
CA LEU A 324 16.45 -4.78 -23.02
C LEU A 324 17.55 -3.73 -23.09
N GLN A 325 18.82 -4.14 -22.96
CA GLN A 325 20.00 -3.30 -22.88
C GLN A 325 19.87 -2.20 -21.81
N ILE A 326 19.39 -2.56 -20.61
CA ILE A 326 19.23 -1.65 -19.47
C ILE A 326 20.18 -2.01 -18.33
N PRO A 327 20.61 -1.03 -17.51
CA PRO A 327 21.35 -1.35 -16.30
C PRO A 327 20.43 -2.01 -15.27
N LEU A 328 20.89 -3.14 -14.72
CA LEU A 328 20.31 -3.78 -13.55
C LEU A 328 21.31 -3.72 -12.39
N GLU A 329 20.96 -3.01 -11.33
CA GLU A 329 21.79 -2.90 -10.13
C GLU A 329 21.28 -3.81 -9.01
N VAL A 330 22.18 -4.58 -8.39
CA VAL A 330 21.88 -5.41 -7.22
C VAL A 330 22.23 -4.62 -5.95
N VAL A 331 21.20 -4.28 -5.20
CA VAL A 331 21.29 -3.41 -4.04
C VAL A 331 21.56 -4.23 -2.79
N SER A 332 22.55 -3.79 -2.00
CA SER A 332 22.85 -4.35 -0.69
C SER A 332 21.85 -3.85 0.37
N PRO A 333 21.60 -4.62 1.44
CA PRO A 333 20.79 -4.14 2.55
C PRO A 333 21.33 -2.81 3.12
N LEU A 334 20.44 -1.93 3.56
CA LEU A 334 20.82 -0.67 4.16
C LEU A 334 21.62 -0.92 5.45
N ASN A 335 22.84 -0.40 5.52
CA ASN A 335 23.63 -0.39 6.76
C ASN A 335 22.92 0.50 7.81
N PRO A 336 22.53 -0.04 8.99
CA PRO A 336 21.89 0.73 10.06
C PRO A 336 22.68 1.96 10.52
N GLU A 337 24.02 1.95 10.41
CA GLU A 337 24.86 3.10 10.78
C GLU A 337 24.53 4.34 9.95
N LYS A 338 24.06 4.16 8.70
CA LYS A 338 23.65 5.27 7.82
C LYS A 338 22.38 5.99 8.31
N LEU A 339 21.65 5.44 9.28
CA LEU A 339 20.48 6.07 9.89
C LEU A 339 20.83 7.06 11.01
N LYS A 340 22.11 7.26 11.34
CA LYS A 340 22.57 8.22 12.36
C LYS A 340 21.85 8.05 13.72
N GLY A 341 21.61 6.80 14.12
CA GLY A 341 20.90 6.44 15.37
C GLY A 341 19.37 6.40 15.26
N ALA A 342 18.79 6.84 14.14
CA ALA A 342 17.38 6.65 13.87
C ALA A 342 17.04 5.18 13.58
N LYS A 343 15.77 4.80 13.77
CA LYS A 343 15.26 3.46 13.46
C LYS A 343 14.41 3.51 12.19
N LEU A 344 14.31 2.40 11.47
CA LEU A 344 13.32 2.26 10.41
C LEU A 344 11.91 2.34 11.00
N GLY A 345 10.99 3.00 10.29
CA GLY A 345 9.58 3.07 10.68
C GLY A 345 8.86 1.73 10.59
N LEU A 346 9.39 0.79 9.80
CA LEU A 346 8.92 -0.59 9.72
C LEU A 346 9.88 -1.54 10.45
N SER A 347 9.32 -2.47 11.23
CA SER A 347 10.09 -3.41 12.05
C SER A 347 10.49 -4.69 11.29
N GLY A 348 11.64 -5.26 11.66
CA GLY A 348 12.14 -6.57 11.20
C GLY A 348 13.37 -6.46 10.30
N ASP A 349 14.29 -7.42 10.40
CA ASP A 349 15.62 -7.35 9.74
C ASP A 349 15.53 -7.30 8.21
N HIS A 350 14.55 -8.00 7.64
CA HIS A 350 14.29 -7.96 6.20
C HIS A 350 13.94 -6.55 5.68
N GLN A 351 13.52 -5.63 6.57
CA GLN A 351 13.22 -4.25 6.19
C GLN A 351 14.47 -3.47 5.79
N PHE A 352 15.67 -3.83 6.25
CA PHE A 352 16.90 -3.19 5.77
C PHE A 352 17.16 -3.49 4.29
N THR A 353 16.76 -4.68 3.82
CA THR A 353 16.80 -5.03 2.39
C THR A 353 15.78 -4.21 1.60
N ASN A 354 14.55 -4.11 2.09
CA ASN A 354 13.49 -3.31 1.45
C ASN A 354 13.83 -1.81 1.42
N ALA A 355 14.42 -1.29 2.50
CA ALA A 355 14.88 0.09 2.65
C ALA A 355 16.06 0.40 1.73
N GLY A 356 17.04 -0.50 1.62
CA GLY A 356 18.17 -0.33 0.69
C GLY A 356 17.69 -0.19 -0.76
N LEU A 357 16.79 -1.08 -1.18
CA LEU A 357 16.15 -0.98 -2.50
C LEU A 357 15.38 0.33 -2.65
N ALA A 358 14.61 0.73 -1.64
CA ALA A 358 13.82 1.96 -1.69
C ALA A 358 14.68 3.23 -1.83
N VAL A 359 15.79 3.30 -1.10
CA VAL A 359 16.80 4.37 -1.21
C VAL A 359 17.33 4.45 -2.64
N SER A 360 17.67 3.31 -3.25
CA SER A 360 18.24 3.26 -4.60
C SER A 360 17.23 3.69 -5.66
N LEU A 361 15.97 3.25 -5.53
CA LEU A 361 14.87 3.68 -6.39
C LEU A 361 14.59 5.18 -6.26
N ALA A 362 14.51 5.71 -5.03
CA ALA A 362 14.28 7.13 -4.79
C ALA A 362 15.44 8.00 -5.30
N LYS A 363 16.70 7.61 -5.02
CA LYS A 363 17.90 8.28 -5.55
C LYS A 363 17.87 8.30 -7.07
N ARG A 364 17.60 7.16 -7.73
CA ARG A 364 17.53 7.09 -9.19
C ARG A 364 16.40 7.96 -9.74
N TRP A 365 15.23 7.94 -9.11
CA TRP A 365 14.10 8.79 -9.52
C TRP A 365 14.48 10.28 -9.47
N LEU A 366 15.13 10.73 -8.39
CA LEU A 366 15.59 12.12 -8.23
C LEU A 366 16.63 12.50 -9.29
N LEU A 367 17.57 11.60 -9.61
CA LEU A 367 18.57 11.81 -10.65
C LEU A 367 17.92 11.93 -12.03
N ASN A 368 17.08 10.96 -12.41
CA ASN A 368 16.45 10.92 -13.74
C ASN A 368 15.43 12.05 -13.96
N THR A 369 14.92 12.64 -12.89
CA THR A 369 13.99 13.78 -12.95
C THR A 369 14.67 15.14 -12.82
N GLY A 370 16.01 15.18 -12.74
CA GLY A 370 16.80 16.41 -12.62
C GLY A 370 16.57 17.14 -11.28
N ASN A 371 16.18 16.40 -10.25
CA ASN A 371 15.84 16.92 -8.93
C ASN A 371 16.92 16.68 -7.89
N TRP A 372 17.82 15.72 -8.10
CA TRP A 372 18.91 15.41 -7.18
C TRP A 372 19.80 16.63 -6.91
N ASP A 373 20.35 17.24 -7.97
CA ASP A 373 21.27 18.37 -7.83
C ASP A 373 20.55 19.57 -7.21
N LYS A 374 19.30 19.85 -7.60
CA LYS A 374 18.52 20.96 -7.03
C LYS A 374 18.35 20.87 -5.52
N LEU A 375 18.23 19.65 -4.99
CA LEU A 375 18.03 19.41 -3.56
C LEU A 375 19.33 19.30 -2.78
N PHE A 376 20.40 18.82 -3.43
CA PHE A 376 21.61 18.37 -2.73
C PHE A 376 22.92 19.03 -3.20
N GLN A 377 22.84 20.07 -4.05
CA GLN A 377 23.95 20.86 -4.62
C GLN A 377 25.05 21.32 -3.64
N HIS A 378 24.79 21.35 -2.33
CA HIS A 378 25.73 21.79 -1.31
C HIS A 378 26.03 20.79 -0.17
N ASN A 379 25.42 19.60 -0.15
CA ASN A 379 25.40 18.75 1.05
C ASN A 379 25.87 17.30 0.85
N VAL A 380 26.34 16.90 -0.33
CA VAL A 380 26.82 15.53 -0.54
C VAL A 380 28.28 15.57 -0.99
N SER A 381 29.16 15.98 -0.08
CA SER A 381 30.62 15.89 -0.25
C SER A 381 31.15 14.47 -0.11
N ASN A 382 30.28 13.48 0.16
CA ASN A 382 30.63 12.07 0.20
C ASN A 382 29.44 11.19 -0.21
N ASP A 383 29.58 10.38 -1.26
CA ASP A 383 28.57 9.44 -1.78
C ASP A 383 28.19 8.33 -0.75
N SER A 384 28.87 8.31 0.41
CA SER A 384 28.67 7.38 1.50
C SER A 384 27.50 7.70 2.44
N GLU A 385 27.11 8.97 2.57
CA GLU A 385 26.07 9.40 3.51
C GLU A 385 24.67 9.49 2.89
N LEU A 386 23.64 9.15 3.68
CA LEU A 386 22.25 9.36 3.28
C LEU A 386 21.83 10.82 3.55
N PRO A 387 21.12 11.47 2.62
CA PRO A 387 20.51 12.77 2.89
C PRO A 387 19.56 12.71 4.10
N GLU A 388 19.48 13.81 4.87
CA GLU A 388 18.60 13.88 6.05
C GLU A 388 17.12 13.60 5.72
N ALA A 389 16.65 14.03 4.54
CA ALA A 389 15.31 13.70 4.06
C ALA A 389 15.08 12.19 3.88
N PHE A 390 16.11 11.45 3.44
CA PHE A 390 16.04 9.99 3.30
C PHE A 390 15.96 9.33 4.66
N ILE A 391 16.77 9.77 5.63
CA ILE A 391 16.76 9.24 7.00
C ILE A 391 15.37 9.47 7.62
N ARG A 392 14.83 10.70 7.54
CA ARG A 392 13.48 11.00 8.02
C ARG A 392 12.42 10.12 7.35
N GLY A 393 12.45 10.00 6.02
CA GLY A 393 11.48 9.18 5.29
C GLY A 393 11.53 7.71 5.68
N LEU A 394 12.73 7.16 5.83
CA LEU A 394 12.94 5.79 6.32
C LEU A 394 12.43 5.60 7.75
N SER A 395 12.54 6.61 8.61
CA SER A 395 12.09 6.56 10.01
C SER A 395 10.61 6.80 10.21
N THR A 396 9.96 7.58 9.36
CA THR A 396 8.52 7.90 9.45
C THR A 396 7.64 7.00 8.58
N ALA A 397 8.24 6.19 7.71
CA ALA A 397 7.53 5.22 6.89
C ALA A 397 6.62 4.31 7.74
N HIS A 398 5.34 4.30 7.40
CA HIS A 398 4.32 3.56 8.13
C HIS A 398 3.37 2.87 7.15
N ILE A 399 3.02 1.62 7.44
CA ILE A 399 1.98 0.87 6.76
C ILE A 399 1.14 0.12 7.79
N SER A 400 -0.17 0.31 7.76
CA SER A 400 -1.10 -0.33 8.68
C SER A 400 -1.03 -1.86 8.53
N GLY A 401 -1.02 -2.55 9.68
CA GLY A 401 -1.09 -4.00 9.84
C GLY A 401 -0.01 -4.88 9.16
N ARG A 402 1.14 -4.34 8.74
CA ARG A 402 2.36 -5.16 8.56
C ARG A 402 3.34 -4.90 9.68
N ALA A 403 3.60 -5.93 10.49
CA ALA A 403 4.45 -5.85 11.69
C ALA A 403 4.08 -4.68 12.64
N GLN A 404 2.80 -4.29 12.65
CA GLN A 404 2.27 -3.27 13.54
C GLN A 404 2.09 -3.88 14.94
N ILE A 405 2.71 -3.25 15.93
CA ILE A 405 2.42 -3.54 17.33
C ILE A 405 1.22 -2.67 17.71
N VAL A 406 0.07 -3.32 17.90
CA VAL A 406 -1.14 -2.66 18.42
C VAL A 406 -1.14 -2.85 19.93
N GLN A 407 -1.11 -1.75 20.68
CA GLN A 407 -1.27 -1.81 22.13
C GLN A 407 -2.76 -1.94 22.46
N ASP A 408 -3.14 -3.05 23.07
CA ASP A 408 -4.48 -3.24 23.59
C ASP A 408 -4.61 -2.56 24.96
N SER A 409 -5.47 -1.55 25.05
CA SER A 409 -5.76 -0.81 26.27
C SER A 409 -6.53 -1.63 27.31
N HIS A 410 -7.19 -2.72 26.93
CA HIS A 410 -7.98 -3.58 27.81
C HIS A 410 -7.16 -4.67 28.52
N ILE A 411 -5.99 -5.04 28.00
CA ILE A 411 -5.11 -6.05 28.64
C ILE A 411 -4.42 -5.48 29.89
N ARG A 412 -4.25 -4.16 29.99
CA ARG A 412 -3.65 -3.50 31.17
C ARG A 412 -4.46 -3.65 32.46
N ILE A 413 -5.74 -3.99 32.39
CA ILE A 413 -6.61 -4.01 33.58
C ILE A 413 -6.51 -5.34 34.33
N ASN A 414 -6.06 -6.43 33.71
CA ASN A 414 -6.10 -7.77 34.34
C ASN A 414 -4.75 -8.50 34.51
N PHE A 415 -3.61 -7.94 34.07
CA PHE A 415 -2.30 -8.56 34.33
C PHE A 415 -1.19 -7.50 34.53
N PRO A 416 -0.55 -7.43 35.71
CA PRO A 416 0.62 -6.59 35.93
C PRO A 416 1.90 -7.34 35.55
N ALA A 417 2.14 -7.56 34.26
CA ALA A 417 3.46 -7.78 33.66
C ALA A 417 3.33 -7.80 32.13
N ALA A 418 4.28 -7.16 31.46
CA ALA A 418 4.39 -6.94 30.02
C ALA A 418 3.89 -8.10 29.12
N GLU A 419 2.84 -7.84 28.35
CA GLU A 419 2.58 -8.57 27.09
C GLU A 419 2.05 -7.60 26.03
N ALA A 420 2.96 -7.13 25.18
CA ALA A 420 2.62 -6.45 23.94
C ALA A 420 2.40 -7.51 22.85
N PHE A 421 1.16 -7.65 22.38
CA PHE A 421 0.86 -8.57 21.29
C PHE A 421 1.45 -8.04 19.97
N LYS A 422 2.37 -8.81 19.37
CA LYS A 422 2.78 -8.64 17.97
C LYS A 422 1.77 -9.36 17.08
N ARG A 423 0.95 -8.64 16.34
CA ARG A 423 0.24 -9.20 15.17
C ARG A 423 1.19 -9.15 13.98
N LEU A 424 1.71 -10.32 13.59
CA LEU A 424 2.36 -10.53 12.29
C LEU A 424 1.27 -10.95 11.30
N CYS A 425 0.94 -10.07 10.36
CA CYS A 425 0.22 -10.41 9.13
C CYS A 425 1.18 -10.31 7.95
#